data_AF-A0A9E5RYI7-F1
#
_entry.id   AF-A0A9E5RYI7-F1
#
_cell.length_a   1.000
_cell.length_b   1.000
_cell.length_c   1.000
_cell.angle_alpha   90.00
_cell.angle_beta   90.00
_cell.angle_gamma   90.00
#
_symmetry.space_group_name_H-M   'P 1'
#
loop_
_entity.id
_entity.type
_entity.pdbx_description
1 polymer ?
#
loop_
_entity_poly.entity_id
_entity_poly.type
_entity_poly.pdbx_seq_one_letter_code
_entity_poly.pdbx_strand_id
1 'polypeptide(L)'
;MKLDTRQLFLRNGAIVAVRSTGTGNAGTMSISSDRINLDNKASINANTRSPNKDPNREQATINIRTQDLRLRRNSSITTNATGENVVGGNINIDSDRIIALENSRISANSDNFRGGRVKINAQAIFVGTQPSDTSKFITATSGVGLSGTVDVNSPDNSSIQNSLTELPNNAIDTNALIANSCIARANKKQENSFIITGGGALPNRPGDVSMSNYSTDTVRGVTDEYTSRPWKKGDAIIEPTGVYRLPDGQLVMSRECE
;
A
#
# COMPACT_ATOMS: atom_id res chain seq x y z
N MET A 1 32.58 -18.28 8.57
CA MET A 1 32.59 -16.80 8.70
C MET A 1 31.57 -16.39 9.73
N LYS A 2 31.90 -15.46 10.63
CA LYS A 2 30.97 -14.89 11.61
C LYS A 2 30.94 -13.36 11.46
N LEU A 3 29.74 -12.79 11.44
CA LEU A 3 29.52 -11.34 11.43
C LEU A 3 28.57 -10.98 12.57
N ASP A 4 29.00 -10.09 13.45
CA ASP A 4 28.24 -9.62 14.60
C ASP A 4 28.26 -8.09 14.62
N THR A 5 27.09 -7.48 14.51
CA THR A 5 26.92 -6.03 14.39
C THR A 5 25.54 -5.65 14.89
N ARG A 6 25.27 -4.38 15.16
CA ARG A 6 23.89 -3.93 15.40
C ARG A 6 23.10 -3.82 14.10
N GLN A 7 23.77 -3.42 13.02
CA GLN A 7 23.13 -3.16 11.74
C GLN A 7 24.01 -3.63 10.59
N LEU A 8 23.40 -4.35 9.65
CA LEU A 8 24.01 -4.77 8.39
C LEU A 8 23.21 -4.17 7.23
N PHE A 9 23.81 -3.22 6.52
CA PHE A 9 23.24 -2.62 5.31
C PHE A 9 24.03 -3.04 4.08
N LEU A 10 23.37 -3.72 3.15
CA LEU A 10 23.92 -4.09 1.86
C LEU A 10 23.10 -3.37 0.79
N ARG A 11 23.75 -2.55 -0.04
CA ARG A 11 23.08 -1.73 -1.05
C ARG A 11 23.78 -1.84 -2.39
N ASN A 12 23.07 -1.58 -3.48
CA ASN A 12 23.63 -1.36 -4.82
C ASN A 12 24.56 -2.49 -5.29
N GLY A 13 24.09 -3.73 -5.19
CA GLY A 13 24.85 -4.90 -5.61
C GLY A 13 25.89 -5.38 -4.60
N ALA A 14 25.96 -4.83 -3.38
CA ALA A 14 26.86 -5.31 -2.33
C ALA A 14 26.65 -6.81 -2.05
N ILE A 15 27.76 -7.52 -1.84
CA ILE A 15 27.78 -8.98 -1.68
C ILE A 15 28.50 -9.34 -0.37
N VAL A 16 27.84 -10.13 0.46
CA VAL A 16 28.48 -10.90 1.54
C VAL A 16 28.47 -12.36 1.11
N ALA A 17 29.64 -12.98 0.99
CA ALA A 17 29.74 -14.33 0.49
C ALA A 17 30.72 -15.19 1.28
N VAL A 18 30.37 -16.47 1.43
CA VAL A 18 31.32 -17.54 1.76
C VAL A 18 31.42 -18.43 0.53
N ARG A 19 32.65 -18.68 0.06
CA ARG A 19 32.91 -19.47 -1.15
C ARG A 19 33.99 -20.49 -0.87
N SER A 20 33.90 -21.65 -1.51
CA SER A 20 35.02 -22.59 -1.62
C SER A 20 35.86 -22.20 -2.84
N THR A 21 37.19 -22.18 -2.69
CA THR A 21 38.14 -21.98 -3.79
C THR A 21 38.64 -23.29 -4.40
N GLY A 22 38.28 -24.44 -3.83
CA GLY A 22 38.62 -25.78 -4.30
C GLY A 22 37.40 -26.69 -4.45
N THR A 23 37.63 -28.00 -4.55
CA THR A 23 36.55 -28.99 -4.62
C THR A 23 35.86 -29.15 -3.27
N GLY A 24 34.65 -28.64 -3.13
CA GLY A 24 33.84 -28.83 -1.92
C GLY A 24 32.77 -27.76 -1.74
N ASN A 25 31.90 -27.97 -0.75
CA ASN A 25 30.81 -27.04 -0.43
C ASN A 25 31.35 -25.68 0.04
N ALA A 26 30.59 -24.61 -0.24
CA ALA A 26 30.81 -23.37 0.47
C ALA A 26 30.68 -23.61 1.99
N GLY A 27 31.49 -22.92 2.79
CA GLY A 27 31.48 -23.10 4.25
C GLY A 27 30.27 -22.47 4.93
N THR A 28 30.30 -22.47 6.26
CA THR A 28 29.23 -21.89 7.09
C THR A 28 29.40 -20.37 7.27
N MET A 29 28.31 -19.65 7.08
CA MET A 29 28.18 -18.22 7.38
C MET A 29 27.20 -18.03 8.55
N SER A 30 27.58 -17.24 9.55
CA SER A 30 26.71 -16.89 10.68
C SER A 30 26.65 -15.38 10.85
N ILE A 31 25.45 -14.83 10.77
CA ILE A 31 25.18 -13.39 10.89
C ILE A 31 24.26 -13.16 12.07
N SER A 32 24.71 -12.33 13.00
CA SER A 32 23.94 -11.84 14.15
C SER A 32 23.84 -10.32 14.03
N SER A 33 22.62 -9.79 13.92
CA SER A 33 22.41 -8.34 13.83
C SER A 33 21.01 -7.95 14.26
N ASP A 34 20.81 -6.78 14.87
CA ASP A 34 19.45 -6.33 15.22
C ASP A 34 18.63 -6.07 13.94
N ARG A 35 19.28 -5.47 12.93
CA ARG A 35 18.67 -5.23 11.62
C ARG A 35 19.58 -5.65 10.47
N ILE A 36 18.99 -6.30 9.48
CA ILE A 36 19.64 -6.65 8.21
C ILE A 36 18.79 -6.08 7.07
N ASN A 37 19.38 -5.26 6.22
CA ASN A 37 18.69 -4.65 5.08
C ASN A 37 19.50 -4.83 3.80
N LEU A 38 19.00 -5.71 2.93
CA LEU A 38 19.50 -5.92 1.58
C LEU A 38 18.65 -5.12 0.61
N ASP A 39 19.30 -4.29 -0.17
CA ASP A 39 18.63 -3.36 -1.06
C ASP A 39 19.32 -3.22 -2.41
N ASN A 40 18.52 -3.13 -3.47
CA ASN A 40 18.98 -2.93 -4.85
C ASN A 40 20.05 -3.95 -5.28
N LYS A 41 19.62 -5.17 -5.61
CA LYS A 41 20.47 -6.29 -6.06
C LYS A 41 21.53 -6.75 -5.05
N ALA A 42 21.40 -6.38 -3.78
CA ALA A 42 22.30 -6.84 -2.74
C ALA A 42 22.12 -8.34 -2.47
N SER A 43 23.20 -9.02 -2.07
CA SER A 43 23.13 -10.47 -1.80
C SER A 43 23.95 -10.93 -0.61
N ILE A 44 23.40 -11.90 0.11
CA ILE A 44 24.13 -12.77 1.03
C ILE A 44 24.13 -14.16 0.40
N ASN A 45 25.29 -14.74 0.10
CA ASN A 45 25.33 -16.03 -0.58
C ASN A 45 26.42 -17.00 -0.09
N ALA A 46 26.09 -18.28 -0.13
CA ALA A 46 27.00 -19.39 0.06
C ALA A 46 26.71 -20.47 -1.01
N ASN A 47 26.64 -20.02 -2.28
CA ASN A 47 26.34 -20.90 -3.41
C ASN A 47 27.46 -21.91 -3.62
N THR A 48 27.10 -23.14 -3.99
CA THR A 48 28.04 -24.26 -4.16
C THR A 48 28.07 -24.73 -5.61
N ARG A 49 29.27 -25.06 -6.11
CA ARG A 49 29.48 -25.51 -7.49
C ARG A 49 30.05 -26.91 -7.65
N SER A 50 30.41 -27.54 -6.54
CA SER A 50 31.08 -28.83 -6.55
C SER A 50 30.34 -29.80 -5.65
N PRO A 51 30.21 -31.07 -6.06
CA PRO A 51 29.54 -32.07 -5.25
C PRO A 51 30.31 -32.28 -3.96
N ASN A 52 29.56 -32.51 -2.89
CA ASN A 52 30.15 -32.89 -1.62
C ASN A 52 30.71 -34.31 -1.74
N LYS A 53 32.02 -34.46 -1.54
CA LYS A 53 32.70 -35.77 -1.57
C LYS A 53 32.81 -36.41 -0.19
N ASP A 54 32.49 -35.67 0.87
CA ASP A 54 32.55 -36.14 2.25
C ASP A 54 31.12 -36.23 2.82
N PRO A 55 30.59 -37.43 3.08
CA PRO A 55 29.25 -37.60 3.63
C PRO A 55 29.09 -37.01 5.04
N ASN A 56 30.19 -36.79 5.77
CA ASN A 56 30.18 -36.19 7.11
C ASN A 56 30.23 -34.66 7.08
N ARG A 57 30.45 -34.06 5.90
CA ARG A 57 30.51 -32.61 5.76
C ARG A 57 29.13 -32.06 5.42
N GLU A 58 28.71 -31.03 6.14
CA GLU A 58 27.45 -30.35 5.83
C GLU A 58 27.51 -29.61 4.48
N GLN A 59 26.35 -29.43 3.85
CA GLN A 59 26.21 -28.51 2.73
C GLN A 59 26.45 -27.06 3.20
N ALA A 60 26.66 -26.17 2.24
CA ALA A 60 26.84 -24.76 2.53
C ALA A 60 25.68 -24.21 3.36
N THR A 61 26.00 -23.57 4.48
CA THR A 61 25.00 -23.20 5.48
C THR A 61 25.06 -21.72 5.80
N ILE A 62 23.92 -21.03 5.72
CA ILE A 62 23.74 -19.65 6.17
C ILE A 62 22.84 -19.67 7.41
N ASN A 63 23.36 -19.17 8.54
CA ASN A 63 22.61 -18.96 9.76
C ASN A 63 22.44 -17.45 9.99
N ILE A 64 21.20 -16.98 10.09
CA ILE A 64 20.87 -15.58 10.35
C ILE A 64 20.03 -15.51 11.62
N ARG A 65 20.47 -14.67 12.56
CA ARG A 65 19.68 -14.29 13.74
C ARG A 65 19.52 -12.78 13.74
N THR A 66 18.29 -12.30 13.67
CA THR A 66 18.01 -10.86 13.58
C THR A 66 16.68 -10.48 14.21
N GLN A 67 16.42 -9.20 14.45
CA GLN A 67 15.06 -8.77 14.81
C GLN A 67 14.30 -8.35 13.55
N ASP A 68 14.99 -7.70 12.60
CA ASP A 68 14.37 -7.12 11.41
C ASP A 68 15.17 -7.46 10.14
N LEU A 69 14.65 -8.38 9.33
CA LEU A 69 15.22 -8.77 8.04
C LEU A 69 14.42 -8.16 6.89
N ARG A 70 15.07 -7.33 6.06
CA ARG A 70 14.44 -6.68 4.90
C ARG A 70 15.19 -6.96 3.62
N LEU A 71 14.49 -7.45 2.60
CA LEU A 71 14.99 -7.62 1.25
C LEU A 71 14.13 -6.82 0.28
N ARG A 72 14.77 -5.92 -0.47
CA ARG A 72 14.11 -5.02 -1.42
C ARG A 72 14.85 -4.95 -2.75
N ARG A 73 14.12 -4.57 -3.81
CA ARG A 73 14.62 -4.36 -5.18
C ARG A 73 15.53 -5.49 -5.69
N ASN A 74 14.98 -6.68 -5.91
CA ASN A 74 15.70 -7.86 -6.42
C ASN A 74 16.89 -8.30 -5.55
N SER A 75 16.78 -8.16 -4.23
CA SER A 75 17.82 -8.63 -3.30
C SER A 75 17.66 -10.11 -2.97
N SER A 76 18.72 -10.78 -2.52
CA SER A 76 18.67 -12.22 -2.30
C SER A 76 19.52 -12.78 -1.17
N ILE A 77 19.03 -13.87 -0.57
CA ILE A 77 19.79 -14.74 0.33
C ILE A 77 19.83 -16.12 -0.29
N THR A 78 21.01 -16.65 -0.63
CA THR A 78 21.10 -17.86 -1.46
C THR A 78 22.15 -18.86 -1.00
N THR A 79 21.78 -20.14 -1.06
CA THR A 79 22.69 -21.30 -0.97
C THR A 79 22.44 -22.24 -2.15
N ASN A 80 22.27 -21.66 -3.34
CA ASN A 80 21.96 -22.40 -4.55
C ASN A 80 23.15 -23.26 -4.98
N ALA A 81 22.83 -24.38 -5.64
CA ALA A 81 23.77 -25.33 -6.16
C ALA A 81 23.75 -25.37 -7.69
N THR A 82 24.91 -25.30 -8.29
CA THR A 82 25.10 -25.44 -9.74
C THR A 82 26.08 -26.57 -10.03
N GLY A 83 25.84 -27.38 -11.06
CA GLY A 83 26.70 -28.50 -11.44
C GLY A 83 26.09 -29.87 -11.14
N GLU A 84 26.71 -30.91 -11.67
CA GLU A 84 26.21 -32.29 -11.54
C GLU A 84 26.33 -32.81 -10.11
N ASN A 85 25.27 -33.46 -9.63
CA ASN A 85 25.22 -34.09 -8.31
C ASN A 85 25.48 -33.11 -7.14
N VAL A 86 25.17 -31.82 -7.30
CA VAL A 86 25.36 -30.80 -6.25
C VAL A 86 24.04 -30.52 -5.55
N VAL A 87 23.93 -30.91 -4.28
CA VAL A 87 22.75 -30.62 -3.45
C VAL A 87 22.74 -29.15 -3.07
N GLY A 88 21.57 -28.51 -3.08
CA GLY A 88 21.37 -27.17 -2.53
C GLY A 88 21.80 -27.09 -1.05
N GLY A 89 22.24 -25.91 -0.60
CA GLY A 89 22.66 -25.70 0.78
C GLY A 89 21.52 -25.55 1.78
N ASN A 90 21.86 -25.09 2.98
CA ASN A 90 20.95 -24.87 4.09
C ASN A 90 20.85 -23.37 4.42
N ILE A 91 19.64 -22.87 4.60
CA ILE A 91 19.37 -21.52 5.11
C ILE A 91 18.54 -21.65 6.38
N ASN A 92 19.07 -21.15 7.49
CA ASN A 92 18.37 -21.08 8.78
C ASN A 92 18.22 -19.61 9.16
N ILE A 93 16.98 -19.13 9.33
CA ILE A 93 16.68 -17.75 9.71
C ILE A 93 15.81 -17.77 10.97
N ASP A 94 16.26 -17.05 11.98
CA ASP A 94 15.50 -16.72 13.17
C ASP A 94 15.35 -15.21 13.24
N SER A 95 14.12 -14.71 13.10
CA SER A 95 13.84 -13.29 12.96
C SER A 95 12.51 -12.87 13.56
N ASP A 96 12.42 -11.76 14.30
CA ASP A 96 11.09 -11.28 14.74
C ASP A 96 10.21 -10.94 13.53
N ARG A 97 10.76 -10.23 12.54
CA ARG A 97 10.05 -9.90 11.29
C ARG A 97 10.90 -10.09 10.04
N ILE A 98 10.25 -10.56 8.97
CA ILE A 98 10.85 -10.68 7.63
C ILE A 98 9.99 -9.93 6.63
N ILE A 99 10.60 -9.06 5.84
CA ILE A 99 9.94 -8.30 4.77
C ILE A 99 10.72 -8.55 3.48
N ALA A 100 10.15 -9.30 2.53
CA ALA A 100 10.76 -9.57 1.23
C ALA A 100 9.85 -9.06 0.10
N LEU A 101 10.19 -7.90 -0.46
CA LEU A 101 9.39 -7.20 -1.46
C LEU A 101 10.14 -7.07 -2.78
N GLU A 102 9.43 -6.63 -3.83
CA GLU A 102 10.03 -6.20 -5.10
C GLU A 102 10.94 -7.29 -5.71
N ASN A 103 10.39 -8.50 -5.84
CA ASN A 103 11.05 -9.66 -6.46
C ASN A 103 12.32 -10.15 -5.71
N SER A 104 12.41 -9.88 -4.42
CA SER A 104 13.50 -10.37 -3.56
C SER A 104 13.26 -11.79 -3.08
N ARG A 105 14.32 -12.59 -2.93
CA ARG A 105 14.17 -14.05 -2.71
C ARG A 105 15.14 -14.64 -1.69
N ILE A 106 14.70 -15.73 -1.07
CA ILE A 106 15.49 -16.62 -0.22
C ILE A 106 15.46 -17.99 -0.90
N SER A 107 16.61 -18.54 -1.30
CA SER A 107 16.61 -19.78 -2.08
C SER A 107 17.77 -20.72 -1.78
N ALA A 108 17.45 -22.01 -1.71
CA ALA A 108 18.39 -23.11 -1.60
C ALA A 108 18.19 -24.11 -2.76
N ASN A 109 18.08 -23.61 -3.99
CA ASN A 109 17.73 -24.41 -5.16
C ASN A 109 18.94 -25.20 -5.68
N SER A 110 18.69 -26.26 -6.45
CA SER A 110 19.73 -26.94 -7.23
C SER A 110 19.31 -27.08 -8.69
N ASP A 111 20.22 -26.73 -9.60
CA ASP A 111 19.94 -26.73 -11.04
C ASP A 111 19.85 -28.15 -11.62
N ASN A 112 20.66 -29.10 -11.13
CA ASN A 112 20.78 -30.45 -11.72
C ASN A 112 20.72 -31.57 -10.69
N PHE A 113 20.31 -31.27 -9.46
CA PHE A 113 20.21 -32.28 -8.40
C PHE A 113 19.18 -31.86 -7.35
N ARG A 114 19.23 -32.50 -6.17
CA ARG A 114 18.28 -32.25 -5.09
C ARG A 114 18.38 -30.82 -4.55
N GLY A 115 17.23 -30.20 -4.31
CA GLY A 115 17.12 -28.92 -3.61
C GLY A 115 17.58 -29.01 -2.15
N GLY A 116 17.96 -27.89 -1.56
CA GLY A 116 18.49 -27.81 -0.21
C GLY A 116 17.42 -27.72 0.88
N ARG A 117 17.74 -27.05 1.98
CA ARG A 117 16.78 -26.81 3.07
C ARG A 117 16.69 -25.33 3.39
N VAL A 118 15.46 -24.83 3.51
CA VAL A 118 15.19 -23.50 4.06
C VAL A 118 14.32 -23.66 5.29
N LYS A 119 14.83 -23.23 6.44
CA LYS A 119 14.10 -23.19 7.70
C LYS A 119 14.01 -21.76 8.20
N ILE A 120 12.81 -21.28 8.44
CA ILE A 120 12.55 -19.91 8.87
C ILE A 120 11.61 -19.95 10.08
N ASN A 121 12.05 -19.34 11.18
CA ASN A 121 11.20 -19.02 12.31
C ASN A 121 11.04 -17.50 12.36
N ALA A 122 9.80 -17.01 12.31
CA ALA A 122 9.53 -15.60 12.48
C ALA A 122 8.17 -15.29 13.10
N GLN A 123 8.08 -14.18 13.83
CA GLN A 123 6.79 -13.72 14.37
C GLN A 123 5.91 -13.09 13.28
N ALA A 124 6.52 -12.58 12.21
CA ALA A 124 5.80 -12.09 11.05
C ALA A 124 6.63 -12.20 9.77
N ILE A 125 6.00 -12.61 8.68
CA ILE A 125 6.61 -12.67 7.34
C ILE A 125 5.71 -11.89 6.38
N PHE A 126 6.28 -11.00 5.58
CA PHE A 126 5.56 -10.27 4.55
C PHE A 126 6.31 -10.43 3.23
N VAL A 127 5.66 -11.06 2.26
CA VAL A 127 6.25 -11.33 0.94
C VAL A 127 5.40 -10.74 -0.18
N GLY A 128 6.08 -10.17 -1.18
CA GLY A 128 5.44 -9.74 -2.42
C GLY A 128 4.20 -8.84 -2.25
N THR A 129 3.21 -9.07 -3.12
CA THR A 129 1.89 -8.41 -3.08
C THR A 129 0.83 -9.26 -2.39
N GLN A 130 1.13 -10.51 -2.05
CA GLN A 130 0.28 -11.41 -1.28
C GLN A 130 1.10 -11.90 -0.09
N PRO A 131 0.96 -11.27 1.10
CA PRO A 131 1.83 -11.49 2.24
C PRO A 131 1.95 -12.95 2.73
N SER A 132 0.99 -13.80 2.39
CA SER A 132 0.90 -15.20 2.79
C SER A 132 1.46 -16.20 1.77
N ASP A 133 1.63 -15.85 0.50
CA ASP A 133 2.18 -16.77 -0.52
C ASP A 133 3.71 -16.69 -0.57
N THR A 134 4.37 -17.46 0.31
CA THR A 134 5.84 -17.55 0.37
C THR A 134 6.46 -18.40 -0.73
N SER A 135 5.66 -19.18 -1.47
CA SER A 135 6.15 -20.26 -2.35
C SER A 135 7.06 -19.77 -3.47
N LYS A 136 6.86 -18.54 -3.96
CA LYS A 136 7.69 -17.91 -5.00
C LYS A 136 8.92 -17.19 -4.46
N PHE A 137 8.90 -16.81 -3.19
CA PHE A 137 9.93 -16.00 -2.55
C PHE A 137 10.92 -16.83 -1.74
N ILE A 138 10.46 -17.96 -1.21
CA ILE A 138 11.21 -18.88 -0.35
C ILE A 138 11.21 -20.25 -1.02
N THR A 139 12.35 -20.66 -1.57
CA THR A 139 12.41 -21.84 -2.47
C THR A 139 13.55 -22.79 -2.13
N ALA A 140 13.31 -24.08 -2.36
CA ALA A 140 14.33 -25.14 -2.32
C ALA A 140 14.07 -26.14 -3.46
N THR A 141 13.97 -25.64 -4.69
CA THR A 141 13.60 -26.43 -5.87
C THR A 141 14.76 -27.24 -6.43
N SER A 142 14.43 -28.17 -7.33
CA SER A 142 15.38 -29.07 -7.99
C SER A 142 15.08 -29.12 -9.48
N GLY A 143 16.13 -29.07 -10.32
CA GLY A 143 15.98 -29.30 -11.76
C GLY A 143 15.68 -30.76 -12.16
N VAL A 144 15.90 -31.73 -11.27
CA VAL A 144 15.64 -33.18 -11.51
C VAL A 144 14.40 -33.71 -10.77
N GLY A 145 13.52 -32.82 -10.29
CA GLY A 145 12.30 -33.19 -9.56
C GLY A 145 12.48 -33.64 -8.09
N LEU A 146 13.71 -33.71 -7.57
CA LEU A 146 14.00 -33.98 -6.16
C LEU A 146 14.01 -32.69 -5.33
N SER A 147 12.86 -32.08 -5.11
CA SER A 147 12.77 -30.86 -4.30
C SER A 147 13.33 -31.05 -2.89
N GLY A 148 13.88 -29.96 -2.37
CA GLY A 148 14.31 -29.82 -0.99
C GLY A 148 13.14 -29.56 -0.04
N THR A 149 13.46 -29.11 1.17
CA THR A 149 12.46 -28.83 2.21
C THR A 149 12.41 -27.34 2.51
N VAL A 150 11.21 -26.76 2.50
CA VAL A 150 10.93 -25.41 2.97
C VAL A 150 10.03 -25.52 4.19
N ASP A 151 10.54 -25.11 5.34
CA ASP A 151 9.85 -25.10 6.63
C ASP A 151 9.75 -23.65 7.12
N VAL A 152 8.56 -23.08 7.08
CA VAL A 152 8.29 -21.69 7.44
C VAL A 152 7.32 -21.68 8.60
N ASN A 153 7.83 -21.31 9.77
CA ASN A 153 7.07 -21.19 10.99
C ASN A 153 6.82 -19.70 11.29
N SER A 154 5.61 -19.24 10.98
CA SER A 154 5.11 -17.92 11.34
C SER A 154 3.60 -17.94 11.52
N PRO A 155 3.01 -17.01 12.29
CA PRO A 155 1.57 -16.84 12.37
C PRO A 155 0.92 -16.68 10.99
N ASP A 156 -0.30 -17.19 10.83
CA ASP A 156 -1.06 -17.02 9.59
C ASP A 156 -1.45 -15.55 9.41
N ASN A 157 -1.03 -14.98 8.29
CA ASN A 157 -1.31 -13.61 7.87
C ASN A 157 -2.18 -13.55 6.61
N SER A 158 -2.82 -14.66 6.22
CA SER A 158 -3.70 -14.78 5.04
C SER A 158 -4.86 -13.77 5.03
N SER A 159 -5.28 -13.32 6.21
CA SER A 159 -6.33 -12.31 6.38
C SER A 159 -5.85 -10.88 6.08
N ILE A 160 -4.54 -10.64 5.99
CA ILE A 160 -3.96 -9.36 5.58
C ILE A 160 -4.10 -9.24 4.07
N GLN A 161 -5.30 -8.86 3.64
CA GLN A 161 -5.59 -8.53 2.25
C GLN A 161 -4.76 -7.31 1.86
N ASN A 162 -4.08 -7.39 0.72
CA ASN A 162 -3.46 -6.24 0.07
C ASN A 162 -4.56 -5.42 -0.65
N SER A 163 -5.60 -5.04 0.09
CA SER A 163 -6.73 -4.26 -0.41
C SER A 163 -6.36 -2.79 -0.48
N LEU A 164 -5.34 -2.48 -1.27
CA LEU A 164 -5.18 -1.16 -1.86
C LEU A 164 -6.15 -1.07 -3.04
N THR A 165 -7.45 -1.11 -2.75
CA THR A 165 -8.44 -0.62 -3.71
C THR A 165 -8.05 0.84 -3.94
N GLU A 166 -7.63 1.20 -5.16
CA GLU A 166 -7.44 2.62 -5.49
C GLU A 166 -8.70 3.36 -5.07
N LEU A 167 -8.55 4.40 -4.24
CA LEU A 167 -9.68 5.25 -3.91
C LEU A 167 -10.28 5.70 -5.25
N PRO A 168 -11.58 5.51 -5.49
CA PRO A 168 -12.21 6.04 -6.68
C PRO A 168 -11.89 7.54 -6.76
N ASN A 169 -11.31 7.99 -7.87
CA ASN A 169 -10.96 9.42 -8.07
C ASN A 169 -12.18 10.36 -7.89
N ASN A 170 -13.39 9.81 -7.95
CA ASN A 170 -14.65 10.49 -7.61
C ASN A 170 -15.44 9.67 -6.58
N ALA A 171 -14.91 9.53 -5.35
CA ALA A 171 -15.70 9.01 -4.23
C ALA A 171 -16.90 9.93 -3.88
N ILE A 172 -16.86 11.18 -4.36
CA ILE A 172 -17.88 12.20 -4.17
C ILE A 172 -18.13 12.89 -5.51
N ASP A 173 -19.28 12.63 -6.15
CA ASP A 173 -19.76 13.49 -7.23
C ASP A 173 -20.26 14.80 -6.61
N THR A 174 -19.39 15.80 -6.58
CA THR A 174 -19.73 17.13 -6.07
C THR A 174 -20.92 17.74 -6.82
N ASN A 175 -21.17 17.36 -8.08
CA ASN A 175 -22.34 17.86 -8.82
C ASN A 175 -23.64 17.28 -8.26
N ALA A 176 -23.63 16.02 -7.79
CA ALA A 176 -24.78 15.39 -7.14
C ALA A 176 -25.07 15.96 -5.74
N LEU A 177 -24.03 16.32 -4.97
CA LEU A 177 -24.18 16.99 -3.67
C LEU A 177 -24.60 18.44 -3.80
N ILE A 178 -24.10 19.15 -4.82
CA ILE A 178 -24.51 20.51 -5.15
C ILE A 178 -25.99 20.50 -5.59
N ALA A 179 -26.42 19.56 -6.45
CA ALA A 179 -27.80 19.45 -6.93
C ALA A 179 -28.86 19.31 -5.82
N ASN A 180 -28.49 18.78 -4.65
CA ASN A 180 -29.36 18.62 -3.49
C ASN A 180 -29.16 19.68 -2.40
N SER A 181 -28.26 20.66 -2.61
CA SER A 181 -28.07 21.78 -1.69
C SER A 181 -28.83 23.02 -2.18
N CYS A 182 -29.48 23.75 -1.27
CA CYS A 182 -30.12 25.03 -1.58
C CYS A 182 -29.11 26.10 -2.04
N ILE A 183 -27.81 25.90 -1.79
CA ILE A 183 -26.71 26.79 -2.23
C ILE A 183 -26.50 26.73 -3.75
N ALA A 184 -26.81 25.59 -4.39
CA ALA A 184 -26.68 25.46 -5.84
C ALA A 184 -27.78 26.14 -6.63
N ARG A 185 -28.99 26.22 -6.06
CA ARG A 185 -30.09 26.99 -6.66
C ARG A 185 -29.83 28.49 -6.61
N ALA A 186 -29.01 28.97 -5.66
CA ALA A 186 -28.58 30.36 -5.59
C ALA A 186 -27.49 30.72 -6.62
N ASN A 187 -26.69 29.76 -7.09
CA ASN A 187 -25.51 30.00 -7.93
C ASN A 187 -25.66 29.64 -9.42
N LYS A 188 -26.77 29.01 -9.84
CA LYS A 188 -27.20 29.28 -11.21
C LYS A 188 -27.59 30.74 -11.20
N LYS A 189 -26.82 31.58 -11.89
CA LYS A 189 -27.22 32.91 -12.33
C LYS A 189 -28.65 32.83 -12.87
N GLN A 190 -29.65 32.95 -12.00
CA GLN A 190 -30.85 33.66 -12.35
C GLN A 190 -30.32 35.06 -12.56
N GLU A 191 -29.98 35.36 -13.81
CA GLU A 191 -29.85 36.73 -14.24
C GLU A 191 -31.17 37.37 -13.83
N ASN A 192 -31.13 38.15 -12.75
CA ASN A 192 -32.25 38.93 -12.29
C ASN A 192 -32.61 39.84 -13.46
N SER A 193 -33.63 39.49 -14.24
CA SER A 193 -34.07 40.30 -15.36
C SER A 193 -35.08 41.31 -14.82
N PHE A 194 -34.66 42.57 -14.83
CA PHE A 194 -35.55 43.69 -14.56
C PHE A 194 -36.13 44.15 -15.88
N ILE A 195 -37.36 43.72 -16.19
CA ILE A 195 -38.09 44.19 -17.37
C ILE A 195 -39.02 45.31 -16.92
N ILE A 196 -38.69 46.55 -17.27
CA ILE A 196 -39.63 47.66 -17.21
C ILE A 196 -40.61 47.47 -18.36
N THR A 197 -41.74 46.82 -18.13
CA THR A 197 -42.90 46.98 -18.99
C THR A 197 -43.43 48.38 -18.71
N GLY A 198 -43.03 49.36 -19.52
CA GLY A 198 -43.55 50.73 -19.42
C GLY A 198 -45.07 50.72 -19.31
N GLY A 199 -45.64 51.71 -18.61
CA GLY A 199 -47.08 51.78 -18.38
C GLY A 199 -47.82 51.60 -19.71
N GLY A 200 -48.68 50.57 -19.78
CA GLY A 200 -49.28 50.02 -21.00
C GLY A 200 -50.24 50.95 -21.74
N ALA A 201 -49.78 52.15 -22.08
CA ALA A 201 -50.46 53.10 -22.95
C ALA A 201 -49.90 52.98 -24.36
N LEU A 202 -50.80 52.84 -25.33
CA LEU A 202 -50.46 52.90 -26.75
C LEU A 202 -49.96 54.32 -27.09
N PRO A 203 -48.88 54.47 -27.87
CA PRO A 203 -48.46 55.76 -28.39
C PRO A 203 -49.60 56.40 -29.18
N ASN A 204 -49.87 57.69 -28.97
CA ASN A 204 -50.92 58.38 -29.74
C ASN A 204 -50.60 58.40 -31.25
N ARG A 205 -49.32 58.26 -31.64
CA ARG A 205 -48.85 58.11 -33.02
C ARG A 205 -47.60 57.22 -33.10
N PRO A 206 -47.39 56.48 -34.21
CA PRO A 206 -46.18 55.69 -34.40
C PRO A 206 -44.93 56.60 -34.47
N GLY A 207 -44.00 56.44 -33.52
CA GLY A 207 -42.69 57.12 -33.51
C GLY A 207 -42.39 57.99 -32.30
N ASP A 208 -43.36 58.30 -31.44
CA ASP A 208 -43.10 59.09 -30.22
C ASP A 208 -42.62 58.22 -29.06
N VAL A 209 -41.67 58.74 -28.27
CA VAL A 209 -41.24 58.15 -26.99
C VAL A 209 -42.26 58.45 -25.89
N SER A 210 -42.77 57.40 -25.25
CA SER A 210 -43.75 57.47 -24.16
C SER A 210 -43.09 57.97 -22.87
N MET A 211 -43.51 59.14 -22.37
CA MET A 211 -43.14 59.60 -21.03
C MET A 211 -44.24 59.22 -20.02
N SER A 212 -43.86 58.68 -18.87
CA SER A 212 -44.78 58.51 -17.73
C SER A 212 -44.29 59.31 -16.52
N ASN A 213 -45.22 60.07 -15.91
CA ASN A 213 -45.00 61.06 -14.86
C ASN A 213 -45.11 60.50 -13.43
N TYR A 214 -44.75 59.23 -13.20
CA TYR A 214 -44.85 58.62 -11.87
C TYR A 214 -43.46 58.35 -11.28
N SER A 215 -43.19 58.91 -10.10
CA SER A 215 -41.98 58.66 -9.34
C SER A 215 -42.02 57.23 -8.81
N THR A 216 -41.06 56.40 -9.21
CA THR A 216 -40.83 55.10 -8.57
C THR A 216 -40.25 55.34 -7.17
N ASP A 217 -40.97 54.90 -6.15
CA ASP A 217 -40.48 54.92 -4.77
C ASP A 217 -39.34 53.91 -4.59
N THR A 218 -38.50 54.12 -3.57
CA THR A 218 -37.29 53.31 -3.34
C THR A 218 -37.63 51.86 -2.95
N VAL A 219 -37.09 50.90 -3.70
CA VAL A 219 -37.13 49.48 -3.34
C VAL A 219 -36.05 49.21 -2.29
N ARG A 220 -36.45 48.81 -1.07
CA ARG A 220 -35.53 48.30 -0.05
C ARG A 220 -35.07 46.89 -0.43
N GLY A 221 -33.76 46.66 -0.46
CA GLY A 221 -33.20 45.31 -0.57
C GLY A 221 -33.49 44.49 0.69
N VAL A 222 -33.67 43.18 0.52
CA VAL A 222 -33.77 42.23 1.63
C VAL A 222 -32.44 42.23 2.37
N THR A 223 -32.47 42.52 3.66
CA THR A 223 -31.29 42.46 4.53
C THR A 223 -31.09 41.01 4.93
N ASP A 224 -30.02 40.40 4.44
CA ASP A 224 -29.55 39.08 4.90
C ASP A 224 -29.02 39.20 6.33
N GLU A 225 -29.91 39.18 7.32
CA GLU A 225 -29.52 38.95 8.72
C GLU A 225 -29.35 37.44 8.96
N TYR A 226 -28.26 36.86 8.48
CA TYR A 226 -27.77 35.58 9.02
C TYR A 226 -27.01 35.83 10.32
N THR A 227 -27.72 36.18 11.39
CA THR A 227 -27.16 36.03 12.73
C THR A 227 -27.25 34.56 13.13
N SER A 228 -26.22 33.78 12.79
CA SER A 228 -26.04 32.44 13.37
C SER A 228 -25.71 32.60 14.86
N ARG A 229 -26.76 32.64 15.70
CA ARG A 229 -26.57 32.55 17.14
C ARG A 229 -26.41 31.07 17.51
N PRO A 230 -25.39 30.69 18.31
CA PRO A 230 -25.29 29.33 18.82
C PRO A 230 -26.51 29.01 19.68
N TRP A 231 -27.05 27.79 19.51
CA TRP A 231 -28.23 27.30 20.24
C TRP A 231 -28.03 27.43 21.76
N LYS A 232 -29.05 27.92 22.47
CA LYS A 232 -29.04 28.03 23.93
C LYS A 232 -30.12 27.13 24.53
N LYS A 233 -29.89 26.69 25.76
CA LYS A 233 -30.85 25.87 26.51
C LYS A 233 -32.20 26.60 26.64
N GLY A 234 -33.22 26.09 25.95
CA GLY A 234 -34.55 26.71 25.84
C GLY A 234 -34.97 27.04 24.40
N ASP A 235 -34.03 27.09 23.45
CA ASP A 235 -34.34 27.15 22.03
C ASP A 235 -34.97 25.81 21.58
N ALA A 236 -35.92 25.87 20.65
CA ALA A 236 -36.59 24.69 20.12
C ALA A 236 -35.56 23.71 19.50
N ILE A 237 -35.65 22.45 19.89
CA ILE A 237 -34.91 21.37 19.22
C ILE A 237 -35.64 21.07 17.93
N ILE A 238 -34.96 21.25 16.81
CA ILE A 238 -35.51 20.89 15.50
C ILE A 238 -34.95 19.52 15.13
N GLU A 239 -35.83 18.53 15.04
CA GLU A 239 -35.49 17.17 14.62
C GLU A 239 -35.06 17.16 13.15
N PRO A 240 -34.03 16.38 12.78
CA PRO A 240 -33.68 16.20 11.39
C PRO A 240 -34.74 15.37 10.66
N THR A 241 -34.96 15.68 9.38
CA THR A 241 -35.87 14.91 8.52
C THR A 241 -35.23 13.60 8.06
N GLY A 242 -33.89 13.52 8.05
CA GLY A 242 -33.17 12.30 7.68
C GLY A 242 -31.74 12.25 8.23
N VAL A 243 -31.19 11.03 8.31
CA VAL A 243 -29.79 10.77 8.68
C VAL A 243 -29.15 9.90 7.61
N TYR A 244 -28.01 10.34 7.08
CA TYR A 244 -27.24 9.65 6.05
C TYR A 244 -25.88 9.25 6.58
N ARG A 245 -25.49 8.00 6.34
CA ARG A 245 -24.17 7.48 6.67
C ARG A 245 -23.23 7.62 5.47
N LEU A 246 -22.15 8.36 5.67
CA LEU A 246 -21.11 8.54 4.67
C LEU A 246 -20.19 7.30 4.60
N PRO A 247 -19.47 7.10 3.47
CA PRO A 247 -18.54 5.98 3.31
C PRO A 247 -17.38 5.95 4.32
N ASP A 248 -17.02 7.10 4.90
CA ASP A 248 -16.02 7.23 5.97
C ASP A 248 -16.59 6.90 7.38
N GLY A 249 -17.88 6.56 7.45
CA GLY A 249 -18.59 6.22 8.68
C GLY A 249 -19.21 7.41 9.41
N GLN A 250 -19.03 8.64 8.93
CA GLN A 250 -19.66 9.82 9.53
C GLN A 250 -21.17 9.83 9.28
N LEU A 251 -21.93 10.41 10.21
CA LEU A 251 -23.38 10.57 10.10
C LEU A 251 -23.69 12.05 9.84
N VAL A 252 -24.42 12.31 8.75
CA VAL A 252 -24.90 13.65 8.37
C VAL A 252 -26.41 13.70 8.55
N MET A 253 -26.89 14.71 9.28
CA MET A 253 -28.31 14.95 9.47
C MET A 253 -28.80 16.00 8.46
N SER A 254 -29.92 15.74 7.79
CA SER A 254 -30.54 16.68 6.85
C SER A 254 -31.91 17.14 7.35
N ARG A 255 -32.40 18.23 6.76
CA ARG A 255 -33.78 18.70 6.92
C ARG A 255 -34.33 19.11 5.56
N GLU A 256 -35.58 18.73 5.27
CA GLU A 256 -36.29 19.25 4.09
C GLU A 256 -36.65 20.73 4.31
N CYS A 257 -36.72 21.50 3.23
CA CYS A 257 -37.17 22.90 3.28
C CYS A 257 -38.67 22.94 2.98
N GLU A 258 -39.43 23.68 3.78
CA GLU A 258 -40.78 24.15 3.41
C GLU A 258 -40.70 25.47 2.64
#